data_AF-A0A1A8DB30-F1
#
_entry.id   AF-A0A1A8DB30-F1
#
_cell.length_a   1.000
_cell.length_b   1.000
_cell.length_c   1.000
_cell.angle_alpha   90.00
_cell.angle_beta   90.00
_cell.angle_gamma   90.00
#
_symmetry.space_group_name_H-M   'P 1'
#
loop_
_entity.id
_entity.type
_entity.pdbx_description
1 polymer ?
#
loop_
_entity_poly.entity_id
_entity_poly.type
_entity_poly.pdbx_seq_one_letter_code
_entity_poly.pdbx_strand_id
1 'polypeptide(L)'
;VKKKLKKAFCEPGNIQNNGVLSFVKHVLFPLRGEFCIKRDPKWGGDKVYSGFEEVEQDFAVESIHPGDLKASVEVALNELLDPIRKKFESPELRKLTNSAYPNSSKTTAGGKGAKAGGDDGDLVPSRLDIRVGKIVSVEKHPDADSLYLEKIDVGEPEPRVVVSGLVAYVSQEELQDRAVLLLCNLKPQKMRGIESQAMLLCASSDGEPRRVEPLDPPEGSSPGERVFVEGYESEKPDDRLNPKKKVWEKLQVDLKVSDEFVAQWKDKKLMTKLGQITCKTLRGGSIS
;
A
#
# COMPACT_ATOMS: atom_id res chain seq x y z
N VAL A 1 -14.66 -5.93 7.64
CA VAL A 1 -14.86 -6.06 9.11
C VAL A 1 -13.53 -5.88 9.86
N LYS A 2 -12.53 -6.74 9.64
CA LYS A 2 -11.15 -6.69 10.20
C LYS A 2 -10.60 -5.31 10.54
N LYS A 3 -10.44 -4.45 9.54
CA LYS A 3 -9.87 -3.09 9.70
C LYS A 3 -10.63 -2.22 10.70
N LYS A 4 -11.96 -2.38 10.80
CA LYS A 4 -12.80 -1.61 11.72
C LYS A 4 -12.66 -2.14 13.14
N LEU A 5 -12.67 -3.47 13.35
CA LEU A 5 -12.50 -4.04 14.69
C LEU A 5 -11.09 -3.83 15.26
N LYS A 6 -10.04 -3.92 14.44
CA LYS A 6 -8.67 -3.63 14.88
C LYS A 6 -8.53 -2.21 15.44
N LYS A 7 -9.28 -1.24 14.90
CA LYS A 7 -9.29 0.17 15.35
C LYS A 7 -10.35 0.46 16.42
N ALA A 8 -11.25 -0.47 16.70
CA ALA A 8 -12.28 -0.26 17.69
C ALA A 8 -11.64 -0.10 19.07
N PHE A 9 -12.11 0.87 19.84
CA PHE A 9 -11.75 0.99 21.25
C PHE A 9 -12.23 -0.26 22.00
N CYS A 10 -11.32 -0.89 22.74
CA CYS A 10 -11.58 -2.09 23.54
C CYS A 10 -10.37 -2.28 24.46
N GLU A 11 -10.53 -1.79 25.68
CA GLU A 11 -9.52 -1.81 26.74
C GLU A 11 -9.79 -3.01 27.67
N PRO A 12 -8.77 -3.69 28.22
CA PRO A 12 -8.97 -4.77 29.18
C PRO A 12 -9.89 -4.36 30.33
N GLY A 13 -10.82 -5.23 30.74
CA GLY A 13 -11.73 -4.97 31.87
C GLY A 13 -12.85 -3.96 31.59
N ASN A 14 -12.73 -3.13 30.54
CA ASN A 14 -13.67 -2.04 30.30
C ASN A 14 -14.95 -2.51 29.60
N ILE A 15 -16.00 -2.71 30.39
CA ILE A 15 -17.35 -3.07 29.90
C ILE A 15 -18.20 -1.85 29.49
N GLN A 16 -17.79 -0.63 29.85
CA GLN A 16 -18.58 0.58 29.60
C GLN A 16 -18.24 1.17 28.22
N ASN A 17 -19.28 1.49 27.43
CA ASN A 17 -19.14 2.04 26.07
C ASN A 17 -18.22 1.22 25.14
N ASN A 18 -18.13 -0.09 25.35
CA ASN A 18 -17.30 -0.98 24.56
C ASN A 18 -18.07 -1.48 23.33
N GLY A 19 -17.83 -0.84 22.19
CA GLY A 19 -18.52 -1.16 20.95
C GLY A 19 -18.32 -2.60 20.48
N VAL A 20 -17.24 -3.28 20.88
CA VAL A 20 -17.00 -4.69 20.53
C VAL A 20 -17.95 -5.60 21.31
N LEU A 21 -18.08 -5.38 22.62
CA LEU A 21 -19.06 -6.09 23.45
C LEU A 21 -20.50 -5.80 23.00
N SER A 22 -20.80 -4.58 22.56
CA SER A 22 -22.12 -4.26 22.00
C SER A 22 -22.49 -5.10 20.79
N PHE A 23 -21.54 -5.40 19.89
CA PHE A 23 -21.78 -6.32 18.77
C PHE A 23 -22.05 -7.76 19.24
N VAL A 24 -21.34 -8.22 20.28
CA VAL A 24 -21.58 -9.53 20.87
C VAL A 24 -23.01 -9.60 21.43
N LYS A 25 -23.39 -8.63 22.27
CA LYS A 25 -24.70 -8.56 22.95
C LYS A 25 -25.87 -8.41 21.99
N HIS A 26 -25.79 -7.47 21.06
CA HIS A 26 -26.96 -7.01 20.29
C HIS A 26 -27.03 -7.58 18.88
N VAL A 27 -25.97 -8.23 18.39
CA VAL A 27 -25.93 -8.79 17.03
C VAL A 27 -25.62 -10.28 17.06
N LEU A 28 -24.49 -10.68 17.66
CA LEU A 28 -24.04 -12.07 17.55
C LEU A 28 -24.90 -13.04 18.36
N PHE A 29 -25.14 -12.77 19.65
CA PHE A 29 -25.99 -13.63 20.48
C PHE A 29 -27.42 -13.75 19.95
N PRO A 30 -28.13 -12.64 19.61
CA PRO A 30 -29.49 -12.74 19.07
C PRO A 30 -29.60 -13.55 17.77
N LEU A 31 -28.54 -13.60 16.97
CA LEU A 31 -28.54 -14.31 15.68
C LEU A 31 -28.05 -15.75 15.77
N ARG A 32 -27.16 -16.08 16.72
CA ARG A 32 -26.51 -17.40 16.79
C ARG A 32 -26.81 -18.20 18.05
N GLY A 33 -27.31 -17.58 19.11
CA GLY A 33 -27.56 -18.22 20.41
C GLY A 33 -26.30 -18.52 21.24
N GLU A 34 -25.13 -18.56 20.61
CA GLU A 34 -23.84 -18.78 21.27
C GLU A 34 -22.74 -17.89 20.68
N PHE A 35 -21.65 -17.74 21.43
CA PHE A 35 -20.46 -17.01 20.99
C PHE A 35 -19.18 -17.76 21.39
N CYS A 36 -18.26 -17.95 20.45
CA CYS A 36 -16.99 -18.63 20.69
C CYS A 36 -15.84 -17.62 20.71
N ILE A 37 -15.12 -17.53 21.83
CA ILE A 37 -13.80 -16.90 21.88
C ILE A 37 -12.78 -17.90 21.32
N LYS A 38 -12.12 -17.51 20.23
CA LYS A 38 -11.01 -18.26 19.61
C LYS A 38 -9.70 -17.82 20.24
N ARG A 39 -8.96 -18.75 20.85
CA ARG A 39 -7.63 -18.48 21.44
C ARG A 39 -6.72 -19.68 21.31
N ASP A 40 -5.42 -19.40 21.26
CA ASP A 40 -4.39 -20.44 21.18
C ASP A 40 -4.48 -21.39 22.40
N PRO A 41 -4.35 -22.73 22.21
CA PRO A 41 -4.38 -23.70 23.31
C PRO A 41 -3.45 -23.35 24.48
N LYS A 42 -2.29 -22.73 24.22
CA LYS A 42 -1.36 -22.32 25.29
C LYS A 42 -1.90 -21.24 26.23
N TRP A 43 -2.98 -20.55 25.83
CA TRP A 43 -3.64 -19.48 26.60
C TRP A 43 -5.05 -19.88 27.07
N GLY A 44 -5.35 -21.19 27.10
CA GLY A 44 -6.63 -21.72 27.62
C GLY A 44 -7.60 -22.23 26.56
N GLY A 45 -7.25 -22.13 25.27
CA GLY A 45 -8.02 -22.72 24.17
C GLY A 45 -9.42 -22.12 23.94
N ASP A 46 -10.04 -22.49 22.84
CA ASP A 46 -11.36 -21.96 22.48
C ASP A 46 -12.39 -22.13 23.62
N LYS A 47 -13.17 -21.09 23.88
CA LYS A 47 -14.26 -21.13 24.87
C LYS A 47 -15.56 -20.68 24.23
N VAL A 48 -16.61 -21.50 24.40
CA VAL A 48 -17.96 -21.21 23.91
C VAL A 48 -18.80 -20.69 25.07
N TYR A 49 -19.60 -19.67 24.80
CA TYR A 49 -20.49 -19.01 25.74
C TYR A 49 -21.93 -19.12 25.24
N SER A 50 -22.85 -19.48 26.13
CA SER A 50 -24.29 -19.56 25.85
C SER A 50 -25.06 -18.28 26.25
N GLY A 51 -24.43 -17.36 26.99
CA GLY A 51 -25.02 -16.10 27.42
C GLY A 51 -24.03 -14.94 27.34
N PHE A 52 -24.55 -13.73 27.11
CA PHE A 52 -23.71 -12.53 27.03
C PHE A 52 -23.13 -12.15 28.39
N GLU A 53 -23.87 -12.40 29.46
CA GLU A 53 -23.50 -12.08 30.84
C GLU A 53 -22.17 -12.74 31.22
N GLU A 54 -21.95 -13.99 30.79
CA GLU A 54 -20.69 -14.71 31.02
C GLU A 54 -19.52 -14.09 30.26
N VAL A 55 -19.76 -13.60 29.03
CA VAL A 55 -18.73 -12.91 28.23
C VAL A 55 -18.37 -11.57 28.86
N GLU A 56 -19.36 -10.80 29.30
CA GLU A 56 -19.17 -9.51 29.95
C GLU A 56 -18.42 -9.66 31.27
N GLN A 57 -18.78 -10.67 32.08
CA GLN A 57 -18.10 -10.98 33.32
C GLN A 57 -16.64 -11.40 33.07
N ASP A 58 -16.40 -12.35 32.17
CA ASP A 58 -15.05 -12.82 31.86
C ASP A 58 -14.18 -11.70 31.25
N PHE A 59 -14.77 -10.77 30.51
CA PHE A 59 -14.05 -9.60 30.01
C PHE A 59 -13.74 -8.60 31.13
N ALA A 60 -14.68 -8.36 32.05
CA ALA A 60 -14.53 -7.46 33.19
C ALA A 60 -13.41 -7.91 34.14
N VAL A 61 -13.28 -9.22 34.36
CA VAL A 61 -12.19 -9.80 35.18
C VAL A 61 -10.94 -10.11 34.37
N GLU A 62 -10.84 -9.59 33.14
CA GLU A 62 -9.68 -9.72 32.24
C GLU A 62 -9.31 -11.17 31.85
N SER A 63 -10.22 -12.13 32.04
CA SER A 63 -10.09 -13.51 31.56
C SER A 63 -10.15 -13.63 30.03
N ILE A 64 -10.80 -12.65 29.38
CA ILE A 64 -10.79 -12.47 27.93
C ILE A 64 -9.90 -11.27 27.57
N HIS A 65 -8.84 -11.52 26.80
CA HIS A 65 -8.01 -10.45 26.27
C HIS A 65 -8.75 -9.69 25.15
N PRO A 66 -8.64 -8.35 25.05
CA PRO A 66 -9.29 -7.56 23.99
C PRO A 66 -8.96 -7.99 22.57
N GLY A 67 -7.76 -8.52 22.36
CA GLY A 67 -7.34 -9.07 21.07
C GLY A 67 -8.19 -10.28 20.65
N ASP A 68 -8.41 -11.21 21.58
CA ASP A 68 -9.17 -12.44 21.33
C ASP A 68 -10.65 -12.13 21.13
N LEU A 69 -11.20 -11.20 21.93
CA LEU A 69 -12.56 -10.70 21.74
C LEU A 69 -12.74 -10.09 20.34
N LYS A 70 -11.85 -9.17 19.93
CA LYS A 70 -11.90 -8.54 18.60
C LYS A 70 -11.79 -9.54 17.47
N ALA A 71 -10.85 -10.48 17.56
CA ALA A 71 -10.65 -11.51 16.54
C ALA A 71 -11.88 -12.42 16.41
N SER A 72 -12.46 -12.82 17.54
CA SER A 72 -13.64 -13.69 17.57
C SER A 72 -14.89 -13.01 17.01
N VAL A 73 -15.11 -11.72 17.34
CA VAL A 73 -16.18 -10.91 16.74
C VAL A 73 -15.97 -10.71 15.24
N GLU A 74 -14.73 -10.53 14.79
CA GLU A 74 -14.41 -10.41 13.36
C GLU A 74 -14.82 -11.66 12.58
N VAL A 75 -14.43 -12.84 13.09
CA VAL A 75 -14.76 -14.14 12.48
C VAL A 75 -16.28 -14.30 12.39
N ALA A 76 -16.98 -14.14 13.51
CA ALA A 76 -18.43 -14.31 13.57
C ALA A 76 -19.18 -13.34 12.63
N LEU A 77 -18.78 -12.07 12.57
CA LEU A 77 -19.39 -11.10 11.66
C LEU A 77 -19.09 -11.39 10.19
N ASN A 78 -17.90 -11.89 9.84
CA ASN A 78 -17.62 -12.28 8.46
C ASN A 78 -18.45 -13.49 8.04
N GLU A 79 -18.59 -14.51 8.90
CA GLU A 79 -19.46 -15.66 8.64
C GLU A 79 -20.90 -15.25 8.37
N LEU A 80 -21.44 -14.29 9.15
CA LEU A 80 -22.79 -13.74 8.90
C LEU A 80 -22.90 -12.98 7.58
N LEU A 81 -21.84 -12.28 7.17
CA LEU A 81 -21.84 -11.46 5.95
C LEU A 81 -21.52 -12.25 4.68
N ASP A 82 -20.83 -13.38 4.78
CA ASP A 82 -20.34 -14.13 3.62
C ASP A 82 -21.46 -14.66 2.70
N PRO A 83 -22.60 -15.18 3.19
CA PRO A 83 -23.72 -15.55 2.32
C PRO A 83 -24.27 -14.34 1.55
N ILE A 84 -24.34 -13.18 2.19
CA ILE A 84 -24.78 -11.93 1.57
C ILE A 84 -23.77 -11.50 0.51
N ARG A 85 -22.47 -11.50 0.83
CA ARG A 85 -21.40 -11.17 -0.12
C ARG A 85 -21.48 -12.06 -1.35
N LYS A 86 -21.58 -13.38 -1.18
CA LYS A 86 -21.73 -14.36 -2.27
C LYS A 86 -22.98 -14.09 -3.11
N LYS A 87 -24.12 -13.78 -2.49
CA LYS A 87 -25.35 -13.41 -3.22
C LYS A 87 -25.11 -12.16 -4.09
N PHE A 88 -24.43 -11.15 -3.55
CA PHE A 88 -24.08 -9.92 -4.27
C PHE A 88 -22.98 -10.07 -5.34
N GLU A 89 -22.38 -11.26 -5.49
CA GLU A 89 -21.44 -11.55 -6.57
C GLU A 89 -22.14 -11.94 -7.88
N SER A 90 -23.45 -12.21 -7.86
CA SER A 90 -24.20 -12.54 -9.07
C SER A 90 -24.11 -11.40 -10.10
N PRO A 91 -24.03 -11.72 -11.41
CA PRO A 91 -23.93 -10.70 -12.45
C PRO A 91 -25.05 -9.65 -12.39
N GLU A 92 -26.26 -10.09 -12.06
CA GLU A 92 -27.45 -9.24 -11.93
C GLU A 92 -27.33 -8.27 -10.76
N LEU A 93 -26.99 -8.75 -9.57
CA LEU A 93 -26.87 -7.92 -8.38
C LEU A 93 -25.65 -7.00 -8.44
N ARG A 94 -24.56 -7.43 -9.09
CA ARG A 94 -23.42 -6.56 -9.39
C ARG A 94 -23.81 -5.42 -10.32
N LYS A 95 -24.59 -5.70 -11.36
CA LYS A 95 -25.09 -4.66 -12.29
C LYS A 95 -25.98 -3.67 -11.54
N LEU A 96 -26.95 -4.17 -10.77
CA LEU A 96 -27.86 -3.34 -9.96
C LEU A 96 -27.10 -2.48 -8.94
N THR A 97 -26.13 -3.06 -8.23
CA THR A 97 -25.29 -2.32 -7.26
C THR A 97 -24.50 -1.21 -7.93
N ASN A 98 -23.91 -1.46 -9.12
CA ASN A 98 -23.19 -0.44 -9.87
C ASN A 98 -24.11 0.66 -10.42
N SER A 99 -25.38 0.33 -10.72
CA SER A 99 -26.37 1.31 -11.18
C SER A 99 -26.92 2.17 -10.04
N ALA A 100 -27.16 1.58 -8.86
CA ALA A 100 -27.68 2.27 -7.68
C ALA A 100 -26.61 3.09 -6.94
N TYR A 101 -25.39 2.55 -6.88
CA TYR A 101 -24.22 3.20 -6.28
C TYR A 101 -23.10 3.29 -7.32
N PRO A 102 -23.28 4.12 -8.36
CA PRO A 102 -22.26 4.32 -9.38
C PRO A 102 -21.01 4.88 -8.69
N ASN A 103 -19.90 4.14 -8.80
CA ASN A 103 -18.61 4.64 -8.38
C ASN A 103 -18.37 5.97 -9.10
N SER A 104 -18.23 7.06 -8.34
CA SER A 104 -18.01 8.44 -8.82
C SER A 104 -16.66 8.65 -9.54
N SER A 105 -16.07 7.58 -10.09
CA SER A 105 -14.77 7.56 -10.75
C SER A 105 -14.80 6.88 -12.13
N LYS A 106 -15.97 6.74 -12.78
CA LYS A 106 -16.08 6.11 -14.10
C LYS A 106 -17.03 6.84 -15.06
N THR A 107 -16.50 7.87 -15.68
CA THR A 107 -16.80 8.35 -17.05
C THR A 107 -15.39 8.59 -17.61
N THR A 108 -14.86 7.92 -18.64
CA THR A 108 -15.40 7.48 -19.94
C THR A 108 -14.61 6.25 -20.48
N ALA A 109 -15.13 5.68 -21.57
CA ALA A 109 -14.76 4.47 -22.33
C ALA A 109 -13.29 4.35 -22.77
N GLY A 110 -12.74 3.21 -23.20
CA GLY A 110 -13.27 1.89 -23.52
C GLY A 110 -12.13 1.04 -24.13
N GLY A 111 -12.13 -0.26 -23.87
CA GLY A 111 -11.12 -1.19 -24.38
C GLY A 111 -11.01 -2.43 -23.49
N LYS A 112 -11.72 -3.50 -23.86
CA LYS A 112 -11.73 -4.79 -23.15
C LYS A 112 -10.34 -5.45 -23.27
N GLY A 113 -9.72 -5.72 -22.13
CA GLY A 113 -8.66 -6.71 -21.93
C GLY A 113 -8.78 -7.23 -20.49
N ALA A 114 -8.89 -8.55 -20.37
CA ALA A 114 -9.15 -9.37 -19.17
C ALA A 114 -8.88 -8.73 -17.78
N LYS A 115 -9.94 -8.63 -16.96
CA LYS A 115 -9.80 -8.44 -15.51
C LYS A 115 -9.48 -9.79 -14.85
N ALA A 116 -8.21 -10.01 -14.55
CA ALA A 116 -7.82 -10.87 -13.44
C ALA A 116 -8.27 -10.20 -12.12
N GLY A 117 -8.78 -11.01 -11.22
CA GLY A 117 -9.39 -10.59 -9.97
C GLY A 117 -8.44 -9.80 -9.09
N GLY A 118 -8.95 -8.73 -8.48
CA GLY A 118 -8.32 -8.08 -7.34
C GLY A 118 -8.46 -8.98 -6.13
N ASP A 119 -7.68 -10.05 -6.11
CA ASP A 119 -7.34 -10.80 -4.91
C ASP A 119 -6.65 -9.84 -3.93
N ASP A 120 -6.76 -10.12 -2.64
CA ASP A 120 -5.90 -9.47 -1.65
C ASP A 120 -4.52 -10.12 -1.73
N GLY A 121 -3.92 -10.05 -2.92
CA GLY A 121 -2.64 -10.66 -3.24
C GLY A 121 -1.57 -10.16 -2.29
N ASP A 122 -0.66 -11.07 -1.96
CA ASP A 122 0.45 -10.87 -1.04
C ASP A 122 1.09 -9.49 -1.21
N LEU A 123 1.53 -8.91 -0.10
CA LEU A 123 2.25 -7.64 -0.12
C LEU A 123 3.66 -7.86 -0.68
N VAL A 124 3.75 -7.92 -2.01
CA VAL A 124 4.98 -8.21 -2.76
C VAL A 124 5.38 -7.03 -3.66
N PRO A 125 6.68 -6.84 -3.92
CA PRO A 125 7.19 -5.68 -4.66
C PRO A 125 6.81 -5.68 -6.14
N SER A 126 6.47 -6.83 -6.73
CA SER A 126 6.03 -6.97 -8.14
C SER A 126 4.83 -6.09 -8.49
N ARG A 127 4.03 -5.71 -7.48
CA ARG A 127 2.86 -4.82 -7.62
C ARG A 127 3.23 -3.38 -7.96
N LEU A 128 4.46 -2.96 -7.67
CA LEU A 128 4.96 -1.63 -7.98
C LEU A 128 5.40 -1.59 -9.46
N ASP A 129 4.95 -0.57 -10.19
CA ASP A 129 5.40 -0.32 -11.55
C ASP A 129 6.57 0.64 -11.50
N ILE A 130 7.78 0.09 -11.31
CA ILE A 130 9.02 0.86 -11.30
C ILE A 130 9.67 0.75 -12.67
N ARG A 131 9.99 1.89 -13.28
CA ARG A 131 10.62 1.95 -14.60
C ARG A 131 11.81 2.89 -14.59
N VAL A 132 12.75 2.60 -15.48
CA VAL A 132 13.80 3.55 -15.87
C VAL A 132 13.15 4.70 -16.63
N GLY A 133 13.52 5.93 -16.29
CA GLY A 133 13.16 7.12 -17.02
C GLY A 133 14.37 7.96 -17.38
N LYS A 134 14.29 8.76 -18.44
CA LYS A 134 15.29 9.77 -18.79
C LYS A 134 14.68 11.15 -18.64
N ILE A 135 15.30 11.99 -17.83
CA ILE A 135 14.83 13.37 -17.66
C ILE A 135 15.16 14.14 -18.93
N VAL A 136 14.13 14.63 -19.63
CA VAL A 136 14.30 15.40 -20.87
C VAL A 136 14.37 16.90 -20.61
N SER A 137 13.72 17.38 -19.55
CA SER A 137 13.83 18.78 -19.11
C SER A 137 13.60 18.88 -17.62
N VAL A 138 14.32 19.80 -16.97
CA VAL A 138 14.13 20.19 -15.57
C VAL A 138 13.99 21.69 -15.50
N GLU A 139 12.97 22.17 -14.78
CA GLU A 139 12.75 23.58 -14.51
C GLU A 139 12.40 23.75 -13.03
N LYS A 140 12.70 24.91 -12.43
CA LYS A 140 12.19 25.21 -11.08
C LYS A 140 10.68 25.35 -11.14
N HIS A 141 10.00 24.82 -10.13
CA HIS A 141 8.55 24.97 -10.04
C HIS A 141 8.18 26.46 -9.89
N PRO A 142 7.22 26.99 -10.66
CA PRO A 142 6.91 28.43 -10.68
C PRO A 142 6.45 28.96 -9.32
N ASP A 143 5.67 28.14 -8.59
CA ASP A 143 5.08 28.52 -7.31
C ASP A 143 5.71 27.82 -6.09
N ALA A 144 6.92 27.24 -6.22
CA ALA A 144 7.58 26.54 -5.10
C ALA A 144 9.11 26.43 -5.23
N ASP A 145 9.83 27.09 -4.32
CA ASP A 145 11.30 27.14 -4.32
C ASP A 145 11.98 25.79 -4.05
N SER A 146 11.29 24.87 -3.37
CA SER A 146 11.84 23.55 -3.02
C SER A 146 11.55 22.47 -4.06
N LEU A 147 10.82 22.80 -5.13
CA LEU A 147 10.35 21.82 -6.11
C LEU A 147 10.95 22.06 -7.49
N TYR A 148 11.28 20.98 -8.17
CA TYR A 148 11.50 20.95 -9.61
C TYR A 148 10.25 20.46 -10.32
N LEU A 149 10.14 20.86 -11.58
CA LEU A 149 9.19 20.39 -12.57
C LEU A 149 9.98 19.69 -13.67
N GLU A 150 9.85 18.37 -13.75
CA GLU A 150 10.53 17.56 -14.74
C GLU A 150 9.58 17.03 -15.81
N LYS A 151 10.09 16.93 -17.04
CA LYS A 151 9.53 16.03 -18.04
C LYS A 151 10.44 14.83 -18.15
N ILE A 152 9.88 13.63 -17.99
CA ILE A 152 10.66 12.39 -17.92
C ILE A 152 10.11 11.39 -18.92
N ASP A 153 10.93 11.00 -19.89
CA ASP A 153 10.63 9.91 -20.82
C ASP A 153 10.68 8.59 -20.05
N VAL A 154 9.58 7.83 -20.10
CA VAL A 154 9.42 6.51 -19.47
C VAL A 154 9.05 5.43 -20.49
N GLY A 155 9.44 5.62 -21.75
CA GLY A 155 9.11 4.70 -22.85
C GLY A 155 7.62 4.74 -23.24
N GLU A 156 6.93 5.83 -22.89
CA GLU A 156 5.55 6.09 -23.27
C GLU A 156 5.50 7.08 -24.44
N PRO A 157 4.36 7.23 -25.16
CA PRO A 157 4.27 8.13 -26.31
C PRO A 157 4.61 9.59 -25.99
N GLU A 158 4.35 10.01 -24.75
CA GLU A 158 4.69 11.35 -24.26
C GLU A 158 5.44 11.24 -22.92
N PRO A 159 6.44 12.11 -22.67
CA PRO A 159 7.08 12.21 -21.36
C PRO A 159 6.08 12.55 -20.27
N ARG A 160 6.28 11.97 -19.08
CA ARG A 160 5.46 12.29 -17.90
C ARG A 160 5.93 13.58 -17.26
N VAL A 161 4.97 14.34 -16.74
CA VAL A 161 5.23 15.46 -15.82
C VAL A 161 5.47 14.91 -14.42
N VAL A 162 6.62 15.22 -13.86
CA VAL A 162 6.98 14.88 -12.47
C VAL A 162 7.28 16.17 -11.72
N VAL A 163 6.91 16.19 -10.44
CA VAL A 163 7.25 17.27 -9.51
C VAL A 163 8.02 16.66 -8.37
N SER A 164 9.30 17.01 -8.23
CA SER A 164 10.20 16.45 -7.21
C SER A 164 10.68 17.50 -6.21
N GLY A 165 10.94 17.10 -4.97
CA GLY A 165 11.46 17.97 -3.92
C GLY A 165 12.99 17.99 -3.85
N LEU A 166 13.67 18.09 -4.99
CA LEU A 166 15.13 17.86 -5.07
C LEU A 166 15.99 19.13 -5.10
N VAL A 167 15.40 20.33 -5.13
CA VAL A 167 16.15 21.61 -5.28
C VAL A 167 17.25 21.81 -4.23
N ALA A 168 17.02 21.35 -3.00
CA ALA A 168 18.00 21.45 -1.91
C ALA A 168 19.11 20.38 -1.94
N TYR A 169 19.01 19.40 -2.83
CA TYR A 169 19.81 18.16 -2.78
C TYR A 169 20.59 17.89 -4.06
N VAL A 170 20.02 18.21 -5.22
CA VAL A 170 20.60 17.90 -6.54
C VAL A 170 20.44 19.11 -7.44
N SER A 171 21.50 19.47 -8.16
CA SER A 171 21.43 20.62 -9.06
C SER A 171 20.60 20.31 -10.32
N GLN A 172 20.11 21.35 -11.01
CA GLN A 172 19.36 21.20 -12.25
C GLN A 172 20.23 20.56 -13.35
N GLU A 173 21.52 20.91 -13.37
CA GLU A 173 22.51 20.39 -14.31
C GLU A 173 22.79 18.90 -14.08
N GLU A 174 22.78 18.45 -12.82
CA GLU A 174 22.96 17.03 -12.47
C GLU A 174 21.72 16.16 -12.79
N LEU A 175 20.54 16.79 -12.92
CA LEU A 175 19.29 16.11 -13.27
C LEU A 175 19.01 16.12 -14.78
N GLN A 176 19.48 17.14 -15.51
CA GLN A 176 19.27 17.23 -16.96
C GLN A 176 19.88 16.02 -17.67
N ASP A 177 19.11 15.38 -18.55
CA ASP A 177 19.49 14.16 -19.28
C ASP A 177 19.84 12.93 -18.43
N ARG A 178 19.62 12.99 -17.11
CA ARG A 178 19.91 11.90 -16.18
C ARG A 178 18.93 10.74 -16.35
N ALA A 179 19.45 9.51 -16.31
CA ALA A 179 18.64 8.31 -16.14
C ALA A 179 18.26 8.14 -14.65
N VAL A 180 16.99 7.90 -14.37
CA VAL A 180 16.40 7.84 -13.02
C VAL A 180 15.39 6.70 -12.91
N LEU A 181 14.94 6.42 -11.70
CA LEU A 181 13.92 5.41 -11.43
C LEU A 181 12.61 6.09 -11.05
N LEU A 182 11.52 5.71 -11.72
CA LEU A 182 10.19 6.25 -11.48
C LEU A 182 9.21 5.17 -11.01
N LEU A 183 8.44 5.48 -9.97
CA LEU A 183 7.24 4.73 -9.61
C LEU A 183 6.03 5.28 -10.38
N CYS A 184 5.56 4.49 -11.34
CA CYS A 184 4.66 4.92 -12.41
C CYS A 184 3.18 4.58 -12.18
N ASN A 185 2.84 3.74 -11.21
CA ASN A 185 1.46 3.30 -10.96
C ASN A 185 0.83 3.88 -9.68
N LEU A 186 1.42 4.94 -9.10
CA LEU A 186 0.73 5.74 -8.08
C LEU A 186 -0.45 6.50 -8.68
N LYS A 187 -1.38 6.91 -7.82
CA LYS A 187 -2.39 7.90 -8.22
C LYS A 187 -1.67 9.26 -8.38
N PRO A 188 -1.79 9.95 -9.53
CA PRO A 188 -1.25 11.30 -9.70
C PRO A 188 -1.71 12.23 -8.59
N GLN A 189 -0.79 13.09 -8.17
CA GLN A 189 -1.02 14.01 -7.06
C GLN A 189 -0.67 15.42 -7.50
N LYS A 190 -1.56 16.37 -7.18
CA LYS A 190 -1.28 17.78 -7.39
C LYS A 190 -0.33 18.29 -6.32
N MET A 191 0.76 18.91 -6.75
CA MET A 191 1.73 19.60 -5.93
C MET A 191 1.75 21.05 -6.41
N ARG A 192 1.26 21.97 -5.57
CA ARG A 192 1.22 23.41 -5.88
C ARG A 192 0.54 23.73 -7.23
N GLY A 193 -0.54 23.00 -7.52
CA GLY A 193 -1.38 23.21 -8.71
C GLY A 193 -1.03 22.30 -9.89
N ILE A 194 0.22 21.83 -10.00
CA ILE A 194 0.68 20.96 -11.08
C ILE A 194 0.50 19.49 -10.68
N GLU A 195 -0.03 18.67 -11.58
CA GLU A 195 -0.22 17.24 -11.35
C GLU A 195 1.06 16.46 -11.67
N SER A 196 1.66 15.85 -10.64
CA SER A 196 2.77 14.91 -10.80
C SER A 196 2.23 13.52 -11.14
N GLN A 197 2.73 12.93 -12.23
CA GLN A 197 2.24 11.68 -12.85
C GLN A 197 3.08 10.45 -12.51
N ALA A 198 4.22 10.64 -11.82
CA ALA A 198 5.06 9.58 -11.28
C ALA A 198 5.85 10.13 -10.07
N MET A 199 6.58 9.26 -9.39
CA MET A 199 7.45 9.65 -8.28
C MET A 199 8.87 9.18 -8.56
N LEU A 200 9.83 10.10 -8.49
CA LEU A 200 11.25 9.82 -8.66
C LEU A 200 11.80 9.18 -7.38
N LEU A 201 12.35 7.97 -7.50
CA LEU A 201 12.87 7.20 -6.38
C LEU A 201 14.29 7.63 -6.03
N CYS A 202 14.48 7.99 -4.77
CA CYS A 202 15.75 8.42 -4.21
C CYS A 202 16.15 7.56 -3.00
N ALA A 203 17.44 7.42 -2.78
CA ALA A 203 17.98 7.09 -1.47
C ALA A 203 17.94 8.34 -0.58
N SER A 204 17.52 8.18 0.68
CA SER A 204 17.50 9.24 1.69
C SER A 204 18.20 8.77 2.96
N SER A 205 18.97 9.65 3.60
CA SER A 205 19.50 9.41 4.94
C SER A 205 18.54 9.95 6.01
N ASP A 206 18.42 9.25 7.14
CA ASP A 206 17.64 9.71 8.30
C ASP A 206 18.43 10.66 9.24
N GLY A 207 19.71 10.90 8.95
CA GLY A 207 20.59 11.77 9.74
C GLY A 207 20.46 13.27 9.40
N GLU A 208 21.02 14.11 10.26
CA GLU A 208 21.14 15.57 10.05
C GLU A 208 22.59 15.95 9.71
N PRO A 209 22.87 16.62 8.57
CA PRO A 209 21.89 17.08 7.58
C PRO A 209 21.34 15.93 6.72
N ARG A 210 20.04 15.99 6.42
CA ARG A 210 19.39 15.05 5.50
C ARG A 210 20.06 15.10 4.13
N ARG A 211 20.45 13.93 3.62
CA ARG A 211 20.95 13.74 2.25
C ARG A 211 19.92 12.98 1.43
N VAL A 212 19.81 13.33 0.16
CA VAL A 212 18.92 12.68 -0.81
C VAL A 212 19.69 12.53 -2.11
N GLU A 213 19.69 11.33 -2.68
CA GLU A 213 20.35 11.02 -3.95
C GLU A 213 19.38 10.23 -4.84
N PRO A 214 19.16 10.64 -6.10
CA PRO A 214 18.43 9.82 -7.07
C PRO A 214 19.06 8.43 -7.18
N LEU A 215 18.24 7.39 -7.27
CA LEU A 215 18.74 6.07 -7.60
C LEU A 215 19.23 6.05 -9.05
N ASP A 216 20.24 5.21 -9.31
CA ASP A 216 20.93 5.07 -10.57
C ASP A 216 20.61 3.71 -11.20
N PRO A 217 20.06 3.67 -12.42
CA PRO A 217 19.94 2.44 -13.17
C PRO A 217 21.29 2.04 -13.76
N PRO A 218 21.49 0.75 -14.13
CA PRO A 218 22.68 0.30 -14.84
C PRO A 218 22.94 1.10 -16.11
N GLU A 219 24.21 1.30 -16.44
CA GLU A 219 24.61 1.92 -17.69
C GLU A 219 23.99 1.19 -18.90
N GLY A 220 23.48 1.97 -19.86
CA GLY A 220 22.80 1.44 -21.04
C GLY A 220 21.31 1.13 -20.86
N SER A 221 20.76 1.30 -19.65
CA SER A 221 19.31 1.14 -19.42
C SER A 221 18.50 2.12 -20.26
N SER A 222 17.37 1.64 -20.81
CA SER A 222 16.53 2.42 -21.71
C SER A 222 15.27 2.96 -21.02
N PRO A 223 14.75 4.14 -21.41
CA PRO A 223 13.46 4.63 -20.93
C PRO A 223 12.35 3.58 -21.06
N GLY A 224 11.59 3.38 -19.99
CA GLY A 224 10.52 2.39 -19.90
C GLY A 224 10.98 0.98 -19.53
N GLU A 225 12.28 0.73 -19.44
CA GLU A 225 12.78 -0.56 -18.95
C GLU A 225 12.26 -0.82 -17.53
N ARG A 226 11.71 -2.01 -17.34
CA ARG A 226 11.12 -2.41 -16.06
C ARG A 226 12.22 -2.70 -15.04
N VAL A 227 12.03 -2.15 -13.85
CA VAL A 227 12.81 -2.47 -12.66
C VAL A 227 12.02 -3.45 -11.80
N PHE A 228 12.69 -4.47 -11.30
CA PHE A 228 12.10 -5.52 -10.50
C PHE A 228 12.99 -5.87 -9.32
N VAL A 229 12.39 -6.53 -8.34
CA VAL A 229 13.14 -7.14 -7.23
C VAL A 229 13.50 -8.56 -7.60
N GLU A 230 14.72 -8.99 -7.29
CA GLU A 230 15.21 -10.36 -7.51
C GLU A 230 14.23 -11.41 -6.98
N GLY A 231 13.83 -12.35 -7.85
CA GLY A 231 12.82 -13.38 -7.59
C GLY A 231 11.36 -12.92 -7.73
N TYR A 232 11.11 -11.71 -8.25
CA TYR A 232 9.78 -11.16 -8.53
C TYR A 232 9.66 -10.61 -9.97
N GLU A 233 10.43 -11.16 -10.92
CA GLU A 233 10.57 -10.62 -12.28
C GLU A 233 9.32 -10.83 -13.14
N SER A 234 8.60 -11.93 -12.90
CA SER A 234 7.63 -12.49 -13.85
C SER A 234 6.22 -11.94 -13.69
N GLU A 235 5.89 -11.39 -12.52
CA GLU A 235 4.55 -10.90 -12.20
C GLU A 235 4.31 -9.51 -12.81
N LYS A 236 3.07 -9.18 -13.18
CA LYS A 236 2.71 -7.86 -13.72
C LYS A 236 2.39 -6.88 -12.58
N PRO A 237 2.85 -5.61 -12.63
CA PRO A 237 2.42 -4.58 -11.69
C PRO A 237 0.91 -4.32 -11.71
N ASP A 238 0.38 -3.79 -10.60
CA ASP A 238 -0.98 -3.24 -10.57
C ASP A 238 -1.08 -2.10 -11.61
N ASP A 239 -2.14 -2.06 -12.43
CA ASP A 239 -2.33 -0.96 -13.40
C ASP A 239 -2.36 0.42 -12.70
N ARG A 240 -2.89 0.46 -11.47
CA ARG A 240 -2.81 1.60 -10.55
C ARG A 240 -2.96 1.14 -9.10
N LEU A 241 -2.06 1.58 -8.24
CA LEU A 241 -2.11 1.33 -6.80
C LEU A 241 -3.31 2.03 -6.17
N ASN A 242 -4.04 1.30 -5.33
CA ASN A 242 -5.15 1.86 -4.58
C ASN A 242 -4.64 2.59 -3.32
N PRO A 243 -4.81 3.93 -3.20
CA PRO A 243 -4.31 4.69 -2.04
C PRO A 243 -4.87 4.20 -0.70
N LYS A 244 -6.07 3.59 -0.69
CA LYS A 244 -6.69 3.06 0.54
C LYS A 244 -6.01 1.78 1.04
N LYS A 245 -5.33 1.03 0.17
CA LYS A 245 -4.60 -0.20 0.51
C LYS A 245 -3.21 0.08 1.07
N LYS A 246 -2.66 1.27 0.80
CA LYS A 246 -1.32 1.72 1.21
C LYS A 246 -0.21 0.73 0.82
N VAL A 247 -0.23 0.26 -0.42
CA VAL A 247 0.68 -0.80 -0.89
C VAL A 247 2.11 -0.28 -0.92
N TRP A 248 2.33 0.90 -1.51
CA TRP A 248 3.62 1.58 -1.52
C TRP A 248 4.17 1.76 -0.11
N GLU A 249 3.41 2.40 0.79
CA GLU A 249 3.90 2.72 2.14
C GLU A 249 4.20 1.48 2.98
N LYS A 250 3.53 0.36 2.72
CA LYS A 250 3.82 -0.90 3.40
C LYS A 250 5.02 -1.65 2.80
N LEU A 251 5.32 -1.48 1.52
CA LEU A 251 6.51 -2.08 0.89
C LEU A 251 7.75 -1.23 1.13
N GLN A 252 7.57 0.09 1.18
CA GLN A 252 8.63 1.08 1.35
C GLN A 252 9.41 0.88 2.65
N VAL A 253 8.77 0.43 3.73
CA VAL A 253 9.46 0.18 5.01
C VAL A 253 10.59 -0.84 4.92
N ASP A 254 10.55 -1.72 3.91
CA ASP A 254 11.55 -2.73 3.64
C ASP A 254 12.49 -2.35 2.50
N LEU A 255 12.28 -1.18 1.85
CA LEU A 255 13.15 -0.64 0.81
C LEU A 255 14.28 0.18 1.44
N LYS A 256 15.51 -0.27 1.23
CA LYS A 256 16.72 0.34 1.77
C LYS A 256 17.88 0.24 0.79
N VAL A 257 18.94 0.98 1.04
CA VAL A 257 20.22 0.81 0.35
C VAL A 257 21.16 -0.06 1.19
N SER A 258 21.87 -1.00 0.56
CA SER A 258 22.88 -1.85 1.22
C SER A 258 24.17 -1.09 1.54
N ASP A 259 25.13 -1.76 2.19
CA ASP A 259 26.45 -1.18 2.48
C ASP A 259 27.32 -1.04 1.21
N GLU A 260 26.95 -1.76 0.15
CA GLU A 260 27.53 -1.71 -1.20
C GLU A 260 26.77 -0.75 -2.12
N PHE A 261 25.94 0.13 -1.56
CA PHE A 261 25.17 1.14 -2.31
C PHE A 261 24.09 0.56 -3.25
N VAL A 262 23.65 -0.66 -3.02
CA VAL A 262 22.64 -1.34 -3.86
C VAL A 262 21.24 -1.14 -3.26
N ALA A 263 20.29 -0.70 -4.09
CA ALA A 263 18.89 -0.62 -3.68
C ALA A 263 18.30 -2.04 -3.52
N GLN A 264 17.62 -2.28 -2.40
CA GLN A 264 17.11 -3.61 -2.06
C GLN A 264 15.77 -3.55 -1.32
N TRP A 265 14.96 -4.60 -1.48
CA TRP A 265 13.76 -4.88 -0.71
C TRP A 265 13.94 -6.19 0.04
N LYS A 266 13.91 -6.19 1.39
CA LYS A 266 14.17 -7.38 2.22
C LYS A 266 15.42 -8.17 1.77
N ASP A 267 16.52 -7.44 1.59
CA ASP A 267 17.83 -7.96 1.16
C ASP A 267 17.86 -8.57 -0.26
N LYS A 268 16.77 -8.45 -1.02
CA LYS A 268 16.70 -8.79 -2.44
C LYS A 268 16.92 -7.55 -3.28
N LYS A 269 17.79 -7.64 -4.27
CA LYS A 269 18.26 -6.49 -5.04
C LYS A 269 17.18 -5.98 -5.98
N LEU A 270 17.06 -4.66 -6.10
CA LEU A 270 16.37 -4.04 -7.22
C LEU A 270 17.32 -4.07 -8.42
N MET A 271 16.79 -4.44 -9.59
CA MET A 271 17.59 -4.61 -10.79
C MET A 271 16.77 -4.42 -12.06
N THR A 272 17.47 -4.17 -13.16
CA THR A 272 16.96 -4.31 -14.52
C THR A 272 17.56 -5.58 -15.14
N LYS A 273 17.35 -5.81 -16.44
CA LYS A 273 18.04 -6.92 -17.13
C LYS A 273 19.53 -6.67 -17.28
N LEU A 274 19.97 -5.41 -17.19
CA LEU A 274 21.36 -5.00 -17.40
C LEU A 274 22.19 -4.98 -16.11
N GLY A 275 21.56 -4.97 -14.94
CA GLY A 275 22.27 -4.96 -13.67
C GLY A 275 21.46 -4.42 -12.50
N GLN A 276 22.16 -4.14 -11.40
CA GLN A 276 21.59 -3.70 -10.13
C GLN A 276 21.31 -2.20 -10.14
N ILE A 277 20.28 -1.79 -9.40
CA ILE A 277 20.01 -0.38 -9.10
C ILE A 277 20.90 0.05 -7.93
N THR A 278 21.58 1.17 -8.08
CA THR A 278 22.52 1.69 -7.07
C THR A 278 22.18 3.11 -6.66
N CYS A 279 22.91 3.66 -5.70
CA CYS A 279 23.04 5.11 -5.52
C CYS A 279 24.53 5.48 -5.39
N LYS A 280 24.83 6.77 -5.40
CA LYS A 280 26.21 7.25 -5.47
C LYS A 280 26.99 7.05 -4.17
N THR A 281 26.43 7.45 -3.03
CA THR A 281 27.18 7.47 -1.76
C THR A 281 26.39 7.09 -0.50
N LEU A 282 25.07 6.96 -0.55
CA LEU A 282 24.27 6.65 0.64
C LEU A 282 24.28 5.16 1.00
N ARG A 283 24.64 4.83 2.24
CA ARG A 283 24.56 3.45 2.79
C ARG A 283 23.49 3.38 3.86
N GLY A 284 22.75 2.27 3.90
CA GLY A 284 21.70 2.05 4.90
C GLY A 284 20.53 3.02 4.85
N GLY A 285 20.48 3.91 3.84
CA GLY A 285 19.42 4.89 3.66
C GLY A 285 18.08 4.23 3.29
N SER A 286 16.98 4.91 3.61
CA SER A 286 15.66 4.53 3.14
C SER A 286 15.50 4.88 1.66
N ILE A 287 14.57 4.22 0.97
CA ILE A 287 14.19 4.60 -0.40
C ILE A 287 12.82 5.27 -0.37
N SER A 288 12.73 6.43 -1.00
CA SER A 288 11.53 7.28 -1.01
C SER A 288 11.30 7.95 -2.34
#